data_AF-A0A9P4DWT4-F1
#
_entry.id   AF-A0A9P4DWT4-F1
#
_cell.length_a   1.000
_cell.length_b   1.000
_cell.length_c   1.000
_cell.angle_alpha   90.00
_cell.angle_beta   90.00
_cell.angle_gamma   90.00
#
_symmetry.space_group_name_H-M   'P 1'
#
loop_
_entity.id
_entity.type
_entity.pdbx_description
1 polymer ?
#
loop_
_entity_poly.entity_id
_entity_poly.type
_entity_poly.pdbx_seq_one_letter_code
_entity_poly.pdbx_strand_id
1 'polypeptide(L)'
;MNKKSFVIYCDIGDQLELLTDEQVGVLFRSVVKYASNEEELSSNDGMVKLLFSVIKKQIDRDTEKYKTVCERRREAGSKGGKQKVANAKQNLANVANASNCNQNLANVADNDSDNDSDNVNDTLSLTLSHLVESASVSESVSVREEANKVFNPQSIKEQLLSDETWKESACMQSTLGVSFMNMLPAQLDKFIAYIVSIGEERSISNISDAKRRFTYWWQNHGRKEVQDENKQVYTVPN
;
A
#
# COMPACT_ATOMS: atom_id res chain seq x y z
N MET A 1 -24.34 10.75 -4.94
CA MET A 1 -22.97 10.49 -4.43
C MET A 1 -22.40 11.82 -4.00
N ASN A 2 -22.05 12.03 -2.72
CA ASN A 2 -21.49 13.33 -2.32
C ASN A 2 -19.96 13.30 -2.52
N LYS A 3 -19.51 13.74 -3.70
CA LYS A 3 -18.07 13.84 -4.00
C LYS A 3 -17.46 15.04 -3.26
N LYS A 4 -16.35 14.80 -2.57
CA LYS A 4 -15.62 15.85 -1.83
C LYS A 4 -14.80 16.78 -2.73
N SER A 5 -14.40 16.29 -3.90
CA SER A 5 -13.56 17.03 -4.83
C SER A 5 -13.76 16.54 -6.27
N PHE A 6 -13.36 17.38 -7.21
CA PHE A 6 -13.23 17.07 -8.63
C PHE A 6 -12.03 17.83 -9.20
N VAL A 7 -11.60 17.47 -10.41
CA VAL A 7 -10.47 18.09 -11.10
C VAL A 7 -10.98 18.75 -12.37
N ILE A 8 -10.54 19.98 -12.63
CA ILE A 8 -10.71 20.66 -13.91
C ILE A 8 -9.34 20.63 -14.60
N TYR A 9 -9.30 20.22 -15.87
CA TYR A 9 -8.06 20.21 -16.64
C TYR A 9 -7.78 21.60 -17.21
N CYS A 10 -6.51 21.93 -17.41
CA CYS A 10 -6.09 23.25 -17.87
C CYS A 10 -6.38 23.52 -19.37
N ASP A 11 -6.80 22.51 -20.11
CA ASP A 11 -7.14 22.56 -21.54
C ASP A 11 -8.37 23.43 -21.85
N ILE A 12 -9.16 23.79 -20.83
CA ILE A 12 -10.28 24.73 -20.97
C ILE A 12 -9.86 26.20 -20.82
N GLY A 13 -8.57 26.48 -20.55
CA GLY A 13 -8.06 27.82 -20.24
C GLY A 13 -8.36 28.84 -21.34
N ASP A 14 -8.01 28.52 -22.59
CA ASP A 14 -8.22 29.40 -23.73
C ASP A 14 -9.71 29.73 -23.95
N GLN A 15 -10.59 28.76 -23.68
CA GLN A 15 -12.03 28.93 -23.79
C GLN A 15 -12.57 29.83 -22.68
N LEU A 16 -11.97 29.80 -21.48
CA LEU A 16 -12.36 30.69 -20.38
C LEU A 16 -12.02 32.16 -20.68
N GLU A 17 -10.94 32.44 -21.41
CA GLU A 17 -10.59 33.81 -21.84
C GLU A 17 -11.61 34.42 -22.81
N LEU A 18 -12.45 33.60 -23.45
CA LEU A 18 -13.52 34.05 -24.33
C LEU A 18 -14.79 34.46 -23.57
N LEU A 19 -14.87 34.20 -22.26
CA LEU A 19 -16.03 34.51 -21.42
C LEU A 19 -15.75 35.77 -20.58
N THR A 20 -16.81 36.50 -20.23
CA THR A 20 -16.72 37.55 -19.21
C THR A 20 -16.65 36.94 -17.80
N ASP A 21 -16.16 37.71 -16.83
CA ASP A 21 -16.07 37.27 -15.43
C ASP A 21 -17.44 36.85 -14.86
N GLU A 22 -18.53 37.52 -15.26
CA GLU A 22 -19.89 37.13 -14.88
C GLU A 22 -20.25 35.75 -15.44
N GLN A 23 -19.95 35.50 -16.71
CA GLN A 23 -20.20 34.21 -17.36
C GLN A 23 -19.35 33.10 -16.74
N VAL A 24 -18.07 33.35 -16.46
CA VAL A 24 -17.17 32.44 -15.75
C VAL A 24 -17.72 32.13 -14.36
N GLY A 25 -18.20 33.14 -13.63
CA GLY A 25 -18.80 32.96 -12.31
C GLY A 25 -20.06 32.08 -12.35
N VAL A 26 -20.93 32.26 -13.34
CA VAL A 26 -22.11 31.41 -13.56
C VAL A 26 -21.68 29.98 -13.90
N LEU A 27 -20.75 29.82 -14.84
CA LEU A 27 -20.21 28.53 -15.26
C LEU A 27 -19.62 27.76 -14.07
N PHE A 28 -18.72 28.40 -13.32
CA PHE A 28 -18.02 27.76 -12.20
C PHE A 28 -18.97 27.29 -11.11
N ARG A 29 -19.94 28.12 -10.72
CA ARG A 29 -20.99 27.72 -9.75
C ARG A 29 -21.78 26.51 -10.22
N SER A 30 -22.16 26.48 -11.50
CA SER A 30 -22.90 25.34 -12.07
C SER A 30 -22.05 24.08 -12.17
N VAL A 31 -20.77 24.20 -12.51
CA VAL A 31 -19.83 23.07 -12.53
C VAL A 31 -19.67 22.46 -11.13
N VAL A 32 -19.48 23.29 -10.11
CA VAL A 32 -19.35 22.82 -8.71
C VAL A 32 -20.62 22.10 -8.26
N LYS A 33 -21.79 22.69 -8.54
CA LYS A 33 -23.09 22.05 -8.26
C LYS A 33 -23.15 20.70 -8.95
N TYR A 34 -23.02 20.66 -10.28
CA TYR A 34 -23.06 19.41 -11.04
C TYR A 34 -22.10 18.34 -10.48
N ALA A 35 -20.86 18.71 -10.17
CA ALA A 35 -19.88 17.78 -9.61
C ALA A 35 -20.26 17.22 -8.23
N SER A 36 -21.01 17.97 -7.43
CA SER A 36 -21.41 17.59 -6.07
C SER A 36 -22.76 16.89 -6.00
N ASN A 37 -23.77 17.36 -6.74
CA ASN A 37 -25.17 16.92 -6.64
C ASN A 37 -25.84 16.61 -7.99
N GLU A 38 -25.10 16.60 -9.10
CA GLU A 38 -25.62 16.34 -10.46
C GLU A 38 -26.72 17.34 -10.88
N GLU A 39 -26.76 18.53 -10.27
CA GLU A 39 -27.67 19.62 -10.64
C GLU A 39 -27.25 20.28 -11.95
N GLU A 40 -28.22 20.46 -12.84
CA GLU A 40 -27.96 20.99 -14.18
C GLU A 40 -27.87 22.51 -14.25
N LEU A 41 -27.17 22.98 -15.28
CA LEU A 41 -27.06 24.40 -15.60
C LEU A 41 -28.43 25.01 -15.94
N SER A 42 -28.80 26.07 -15.22
CA SER A 42 -30.04 26.85 -15.44
C SER A 42 -29.84 28.15 -16.23
N SER A 43 -28.61 28.47 -16.65
CA SER A 43 -28.32 29.67 -17.44
C SER A 43 -28.97 29.59 -18.84
N ASN A 44 -29.31 30.74 -19.43
CA ASN A 44 -29.76 30.84 -20.82
C ASN A 44 -28.65 31.23 -21.79
N ASP A 45 -27.45 31.52 -21.30
CA ASP A 45 -26.30 31.89 -22.12
C ASP A 45 -25.77 30.68 -22.92
N GLY A 46 -25.71 30.83 -24.24
CA GLY A 46 -25.30 29.77 -25.15
C GLY A 46 -23.84 29.37 -25.02
N MET A 47 -22.94 30.33 -24.76
CA MET A 47 -21.51 30.06 -24.61
C MET A 47 -21.24 29.32 -23.29
N VAL A 48 -21.90 29.76 -22.21
CA VAL A 48 -21.84 29.09 -20.90
C VAL A 48 -22.38 27.66 -21.02
N LYS A 49 -23.51 27.43 -21.72
CA LYS A 49 -24.05 26.09 -21.96
C LYS A 49 -23.08 25.19 -22.72
N LEU A 50 -22.45 25.72 -23.77
CA LEU A 50 -21.51 24.96 -24.58
C LEU A 50 -20.32 24.51 -23.73
N LEU A 51 -19.65 25.45 -23.04
CA LEU A 51 -18.47 25.13 -22.24
C LEU A 51 -18.83 24.23 -21.03
N PHE A 52 -19.98 24.47 -20.40
CA PHE A 52 -20.51 23.58 -19.36
C PHE A 52 -20.68 22.15 -19.89
N SER A 53 -21.21 21.96 -21.11
CA SER A 53 -21.40 20.62 -21.68
C SER A 53 -20.09 19.86 -21.88
N VAL A 54 -18.99 20.57 -22.17
CA VAL A 54 -17.64 19.98 -22.32
C VAL A 54 -17.13 19.53 -20.95
N ILE A 55 -17.18 20.42 -19.96
CA ILE A 55 -16.72 20.13 -18.58
C ILE A 55 -17.58 19.02 -17.96
N LYS A 56 -18.89 19.03 -18.20
CA LYS A 56 -19.82 17.99 -17.76
C LYS A 56 -19.41 16.61 -18.27
N LYS A 57 -19.18 16.46 -19.59
CA LYS A 57 -18.72 15.20 -20.18
C LYS A 57 -17.39 14.73 -19.59
N GLN A 58 -16.49 15.64 -19.27
CA GLN A 58 -15.25 15.31 -18.60
C GLN A 58 -15.50 14.75 -17.19
N ILE A 59 -16.30 15.45 -16.39
CA ILE A 59 -16.67 15.00 -15.03
C ILE A 59 -17.33 13.61 -15.10
N ASP A 60 -18.22 13.37 -16.05
CA ASP A 60 -18.90 12.09 -16.21
C ASP A 60 -17.91 10.95 -16.50
N ARG A 61 -16.98 11.17 -17.45
CA ARG A 61 -15.91 10.19 -17.77
C ARG A 61 -15.03 9.89 -16.56
N ASP A 62 -14.62 10.92 -15.82
CA ASP A 62 -13.77 10.75 -14.64
C ASP A 62 -14.52 10.06 -13.50
N THR A 63 -15.82 10.33 -13.37
CA THR A 63 -16.71 9.64 -12.43
C THR A 63 -16.79 8.16 -12.72
N GLU A 64 -17.01 7.80 -13.98
CA GLU A 64 -17.15 6.41 -14.40
C GLU A 64 -15.82 5.65 -14.25
N LYS A 65 -14.72 6.28 -14.66
CA LYS A 65 -13.37 5.73 -14.45
C LYS A 65 -13.09 5.51 -12.96
N TYR A 66 -13.47 6.43 -12.09
CA TYR A 66 -13.31 6.26 -10.65
C TYR A 66 -14.14 5.09 -10.11
N LYS A 67 -15.44 5.03 -10.47
CA LYS A 67 -16.34 3.94 -10.07
C LYS A 67 -15.81 2.56 -10.48
N THR A 68 -15.41 2.41 -11.74
CA THR A 68 -14.87 1.14 -12.25
C THR A 68 -13.56 0.73 -11.55
N VAL A 69 -12.70 1.70 -11.22
CA VAL A 69 -11.47 1.44 -10.45
C VAL A 69 -11.77 1.01 -9.02
N CYS A 70 -12.72 1.68 -8.35
CA CYS A 70 -13.17 1.31 -7.02
C CYS A 70 -13.73 -0.11 -6.99
N GLU A 71 -14.58 -0.48 -7.94
CA GLU A 71 -15.18 -1.82 -7.98
C GLU A 71 -14.12 -2.89 -8.22
N ARG A 72 -13.22 -2.69 -9.19
CA ARG A 72 -12.11 -3.63 -9.44
C ARG A 72 -11.22 -3.83 -8.22
N ARG A 73 -10.93 -2.77 -7.47
CA ARG A 73 -10.14 -2.84 -6.23
C ARG A 73 -10.90 -3.56 -5.13
N ARG A 74 -12.21 -3.34 -5.01
CA ARG A 74 -13.08 -4.04 -4.07
C ARG A 74 -13.11 -5.54 -4.35
N GLU A 75 -13.30 -5.93 -5.60
CA GLU A 75 -13.27 -7.34 -6.02
C GLU A 75 -11.92 -7.99 -5.77
N ALA A 76 -10.82 -7.32 -6.15
CA ALA A 76 -9.46 -7.83 -5.93
C ALA A 76 -9.17 -8.00 -4.43
N GLY A 77 -9.58 -7.03 -3.59
CA GLY A 77 -9.45 -7.12 -2.14
C GLY A 77 -10.26 -8.28 -1.54
N SER A 78 -11.49 -8.49 -2.00
CA SER A 78 -12.34 -9.61 -1.60
C SER A 78 -11.73 -10.96 -1.97
N LYS A 79 -11.25 -11.11 -3.23
CA LYS A 79 -10.57 -12.32 -3.71
C LYS A 79 -9.29 -12.60 -2.91
N GLY A 80 -8.46 -11.58 -2.69
CA GLY A 80 -7.23 -11.71 -1.89
C GLY A 80 -7.50 -12.11 -0.45
N GLY A 81 -8.52 -11.53 0.19
CA GLY A 81 -8.94 -11.90 1.54
C GLY A 81 -9.40 -13.36 1.64
N LYS A 82 -10.23 -13.82 0.69
CA LYS A 82 -10.67 -15.21 0.62
C LYS A 82 -9.51 -16.19 0.39
N GLN A 83 -8.56 -15.83 -0.47
CA GLN A 83 -7.39 -16.66 -0.74
C GLN A 83 -6.49 -16.82 0.50
N LYS A 84 -6.33 -15.75 1.30
CA LYS A 84 -5.60 -15.85 2.59
C LYS A 84 -6.26 -16.86 3.54
N VAL A 85 -7.59 -16.82 3.65
CA VAL A 85 -8.34 -17.78 4.50
C VAL A 85 -8.22 -19.20 3.97
N ALA A 86 -8.31 -19.39 2.65
CA ALA A 86 -8.15 -20.71 2.03
C ALA A 86 -6.75 -21.28 2.25
N ASN A 87 -5.69 -20.48 2.04
CA ASN A 87 -4.31 -20.89 2.29
C ASN A 87 -4.05 -21.21 3.77
N ALA A 88 -4.64 -20.44 4.70
CA ALA A 88 -4.54 -20.74 6.13
C ALA A 88 -5.19 -22.09 6.48
N LYS A 89 -6.38 -22.39 5.93
CA LYS A 89 -7.03 -23.69 6.10
C LYS A 89 -6.22 -24.84 5.50
N GLN A 90 -5.63 -24.64 4.32
CA GLN A 90 -4.78 -25.65 3.68
C GLN A 90 -3.49 -25.89 4.48
N ASN A 91 -2.84 -24.84 4.99
CA ASN A 91 -1.67 -24.99 5.85
C ASN A 91 -2.02 -25.75 7.14
N LEU A 92 -3.15 -25.45 7.78
CA LEU A 92 -3.62 -26.19 8.95
C LEU A 92 -3.87 -27.68 8.64
N ALA A 93 -4.49 -27.98 7.50
CA ALA A 93 -4.73 -29.36 7.06
C ALA A 93 -3.42 -30.10 6.71
N ASN A 94 -2.45 -29.42 6.11
CA ASN A 94 -1.14 -29.99 5.80
C ASN A 94 -0.34 -30.31 7.07
N VAL A 95 -0.38 -29.43 8.08
CA VAL A 95 0.21 -29.69 9.40
C VAL A 95 -0.46 -30.90 10.07
N ALA A 96 -1.79 -30.98 10.03
CA ALA A 96 -2.54 -32.12 10.57
C ALA A 96 -2.23 -33.45 9.85
N ASN A 97 -2.08 -33.43 8.52
CA ASN A 97 -1.68 -34.62 7.76
C ASN A 97 -0.22 -35.03 8.00
N ALA A 98 0.68 -34.06 8.23
CA ALA A 98 2.06 -34.35 8.63
C ALA A 98 2.14 -34.95 10.05
N SER A 99 1.29 -34.53 10.99
CA SER A 99 1.19 -35.19 12.30
C SER A 99 0.62 -36.62 12.20
N ASN A 100 -0.28 -36.89 11.24
CA ASN A 100 -0.81 -38.24 10.98
C ASN A 100 0.15 -39.13 10.19
N CYS A 101 1.12 -38.57 9.44
CA CYS A 101 2.15 -39.37 8.78
C CYS A 101 3.23 -39.88 9.75
N ASN A 102 3.50 -39.13 10.83
CA ASN A 102 4.36 -39.61 11.92
C ASN A 102 3.72 -40.73 12.76
N GLN A 103 2.39 -40.87 12.75
CA GLN A 103 1.70 -41.98 13.43
C GLN A 103 1.71 -43.29 12.60
N ASN A 104 1.89 -43.20 11.27
CA ASN A 104 2.02 -44.39 10.42
C ASN A 104 3.47 -44.89 10.25
N LEU A 105 4.46 -44.21 10.84
CA LEU A 105 5.85 -44.70 10.94
C LEU A 105 6.15 -45.40 12.28
N ALA A 106 5.15 -45.55 13.16
CA ALA A 106 5.33 -46.06 14.52
C ALA A 106 4.84 -47.52 14.73
N ASN A 107 4.71 -48.31 13.66
CA ASN A 107 4.32 -49.73 13.79
C ASN A 107 5.48 -50.73 13.66
N VAL A 108 6.72 -50.26 13.88
CA VAL A 108 7.89 -51.13 14.08
C VAL A 108 8.73 -50.56 15.22
N ALA A 109 8.35 -50.88 16.46
CA ALA A 109 9.24 -51.20 17.59
C ALA A 109 8.44 -51.10 18.89
N ASP A 110 8.14 -52.27 19.42
CA ASP A 110 7.67 -52.52 20.78
C ASP A 110 8.79 -52.17 21.78
N ASN A 111 8.58 -51.18 22.65
CA ASN A 111 8.78 -51.27 24.11
C ASN A 111 8.79 -49.88 24.79
N ASP A 112 7.82 -49.74 25.69
CA ASP A 112 7.87 -49.20 27.06
C ASP A 112 8.47 -47.83 27.44
N SER A 113 7.65 -47.13 28.24
CA SER A 113 7.95 -46.17 29.33
C SER A 113 8.25 -44.69 29.01
N ASP A 114 7.23 -43.90 29.40
CA ASP A 114 7.23 -42.65 30.19
C ASP A 114 7.67 -41.29 29.61
N ASN A 115 6.63 -40.46 29.46
CA ASN A 115 6.48 -39.12 30.04
C ASN A 115 7.33 -37.95 29.50
N ASP A 116 6.69 -37.07 28.72
CA ASP A 116 6.40 -35.69 29.16
C ASP A 116 5.45 -35.02 28.15
N SER A 117 4.25 -34.69 28.61
CA SER A 117 3.22 -33.98 27.84
C SER A 117 3.21 -32.52 28.26
N ASP A 118 4.06 -31.69 27.63
CA ASP A 118 4.04 -30.24 27.84
C ASP A 118 3.57 -29.45 26.60
N ASN A 119 2.40 -28.84 26.80
CA ASN A 119 2.02 -27.50 26.36
C ASN A 119 2.05 -27.14 24.85
N VAL A 120 0.92 -27.38 24.17
CA VAL A 120 0.63 -26.80 22.83
C VAL A 120 -0.65 -25.94 22.83
N ASN A 121 -1.29 -25.72 23.98
CA ASN A 121 -2.62 -25.10 24.05
C ASN A 121 -2.58 -23.56 24.25
N ASP A 122 -1.53 -23.02 24.86
CA ASP A 122 -1.46 -21.58 25.19
C ASP A 122 -1.17 -20.69 23.96
N THR A 123 -0.49 -21.22 22.94
CA THR A 123 -0.12 -20.43 21.75
C THR A 123 -1.33 -20.10 20.88
N LEU A 124 -2.33 -20.99 20.82
CA LEU A 124 -3.56 -20.78 20.05
C LEU A 124 -4.48 -19.74 20.69
N SER A 125 -4.50 -19.68 22.03
CA SER A 125 -5.27 -18.69 22.80
C SER A 125 -4.76 -17.25 22.57
N LEU A 126 -3.44 -17.06 22.55
CA LEU A 126 -2.81 -15.75 22.29
C LEU A 126 -3.09 -15.23 20.86
N THR A 127 -3.09 -16.12 19.86
CA THR A 127 -3.38 -15.72 18.47
C THR A 127 -4.84 -15.37 18.22
N LEU A 128 -5.77 -15.97 18.97
CA LEU A 128 -7.21 -15.73 18.77
C LEU A 128 -7.67 -14.43 19.45
N SER A 129 -7.13 -14.11 20.63
CA SER A 129 -7.39 -12.83 21.31
C SER A 129 -6.95 -11.63 20.47
N HIS A 130 -5.81 -11.73 19.78
CA HIS A 130 -5.27 -10.64 18.95
C HIS A 130 -6.09 -10.37 17.67
N LEU A 131 -6.83 -11.37 17.17
CA LEU A 131 -7.70 -11.23 15.99
C LEU A 131 -9.06 -10.60 16.34
N VAL A 132 -9.59 -10.88 17.53
CA VAL A 132 -10.91 -10.40 17.98
C VAL A 132 -10.91 -8.90 18.30
N GLU A 133 -9.77 -8.36 18.77
CA GLU A 133 -9.65 -6.94 19.13
C GLU A 133 -9.60 -5.99 17.91
N SER A 134 -9.33 -6.53 16.71
CA SER A 134 -9.25 -5.74 15.46
C SER A 134 -10.60 -5.50 14.77
N ALA A 135 -11.70 -6.04 15.30
CA ALA A 135 -12.99 -6.10 14.60
C ALA A 135 -14.12 -5.20 15.16
N SER A 136 -13.92 -4.47 16.27
CA SER A 136 -14.94 -3.53 16.78
C SER A 136 -14.66 -2.07 16.40
N VAL A 137 -15.60 -1.50 15.64
CA VAL A 137 -15.58 -0.16 15.05
C VAL A 137 -16.05 0.94 16.04
N SER A 138 -15.51 2.15 15.83
CA SER A 138 -16.00 3.50 16.14
C SER A 138 -16.19 3.93 17.60
N GLU A 139 -15.50 5.00 18.02
CA GLU A 139 -16.00 6.39 17.98
C GLU A 139 -15.09 7.30 18.82
N SER A 140 -14.32 8.20 18.21
CA SER A 140 -13.92 9.44 18.88
C SER A 140 -13.67 10.57 17.89
N VAL A 141 -14.49 11.59 18.10
CA VAL A 141 -14.47 12.95 17.57
C VAL A 141 -13.15 13.65 17.94
N SER A 142 -12.72 14.58 17.06
CA SER A 142 -11.76 15.70 17.21
C SER A 142 -10.73 15.61 18.34
N VAL A 143 -9.43 15.79 18.05
CA VAL A 143 -8.79 17.11 18.12
C VAL A 143 -7.62 17.15 17.13
N ARG A 144 -7.49 18.28 16.42
CA ARG A 144 -6.30 18.61 15.62
C ARG A 144 -5.18 18.91 16.60
N GLU A 145 -4.10 18.15 16.53
CA GLU A 145 -2.86 18.51 17.20
C GLU A 145 -1.73 18.50 16.17
N GLU A 146 -1.32 19.70 15.80
CA GLU A 146 -0.17 20.01 14.97
C GLU A 146 1.10 19.52 15.67
N ALA A 147 1.46 18.26 15.48
CA ALA A 147 2.80 17.79 15.77
C ALA A 147 3.52 17.60 14.44
N ASN A 148 4.25 18.63 14.01
CA ASN A 148 5.34 18.52 13.04
C ASN A 148 6.38 17.54 13.62
N LYS A 149 6.13 16.23 13.52
CA LYS A 149 7.12 15.20 13.80
C LYS A 149 8.00 15.11 12.56
N VAL A 150 8.95 16.03 12.47
CA VAL A 150 10.03 15.99 11.48
C VAL A 150 10.66 14.61 11.57
N PHE A 151 10.46 13.82 10.51
CA PHE A 151 10.91 12.44 10.45
C PHE A 151 12.43 12.46 10.23
N ASN A 152 13.20 12.07 11.25
CA ASN A 152 14.65 12.01 11.15
C ASN A 152 15.05 10.79 10.28
N PRO A 153 15.80 10.97 9.17
CA PRO A 153 16.23 9.88 8.30
C PRO A 153 17.00 8.75 9.03
N GLN A 154 17.77 9.08 10.06
CA GLN A 154 18.48 8.08 10.86
C GLN A 154 17.54 7.21 11.70
N SER A 155 16.46 7.81 12.19
CA SER A 155 15.42 7.09 12.94
C SER A 155 14.66 6.08 12.06
N ILE A 156 14.56 6.31 10.74
CA ILE A 156 13.93 5.36 9.80
C ILE A 156 14.78 4.10 9.69
N LYS A 157 16.10 4.26 9.56
CA LYS A 157 17.02 3.13 9.43
C LYS A 157 16.93 2.20 10.64
N GLU A 158 17.00 2.75 11.83
CA GLU A 158 16.93 1.99 13.08
C GLU A 158 15.59 1.26 13.23
N GLN A 159 14.46 1.95 12.98
CA GLN A 159 13.14 1.35 13.07
C GLN A 159 12.91 0.25 12.03
N LEU A 160 13.43 0.39 10.81
CA LEU A 160 13.35 -0.64 9.78
C LEU A 160 14.23 -1.84 10.14
N LEU A 161 15.43 -1.61 10.67
CA LEU A 161 16.34 -2.68 11.08
C LEU A 161 15.87 -3.44 12.32
N SER A 162 15.05 -2.82 13.17
CA SER A 162 14.46 -3.48 14.36
C SER A 162 13.31 -4.45 14.04
N ASP A 163 12.74 -4.39 12.84
CA ASP A 163 11.60 -5.24 12.47
C ASP A 163 12.08 -6.52 11.76
N GLU A 164 12.26 -7.59 12.55
CA GLU A 164 12.73 -8.89 12.05
C GLU A 164 11.83 -9.46 10.94
N THR A 165 10.51 -9.41 11.14
CA THR A 165 9.52 -9.90 10.16
C THR A 165 9.63 -9.18 8.82
N TRP A 166 9.88 -7.87 8.85
CA TRP A 166 10.10 -7.09 7.63
C TRP A 166 11.44 -7.40 6.97
N LYS A 167 12.52 -7.57 7.75
CA LYS A 167 13.84 -7.95 7.20
C LYS A 167 13.78 -9.29 6.47
N GLU A 168 13.13 -10.28 7.07
CA GLU A 168 12.88 -11.59 6.44
C GLU A 168 12.09 -11.44 5.13
N SER A 169 11.01 -10.65 5.16
CA SER A 169 10.20 -10.38 3.98
C SER A 169 10.99 -9.67 2.86
N ALA A 170 11.80 -8.67 3.22
CA ALA A 170 12.64 -7.93 2.27
C ALA A 170 13.73 -8.84 1.66
N CYS A 171 14.32 -9.71 2.48
CA CYS A 171 15.27 -10.74 2.07
C CYS A 171 14.66 -11.70 1.04
N MET A 172 13.48 -12.25 1.31
CA MET A 172 12.78 -13.13 0.37
C MET A 172 12.48 -12.43 -0.97
N GLN A 173 12.05 -11.16 -0.91
CA GLN A 173 11.72 -10.36 -2.09
C GLN A 173 12.95 -9.90 -2.89
N SER A 174 14.13 -9.86 -2.27
CA SER A 174 15.36 -9.40 -2.91
C SER A 174 15.88 -10.36 -3.98
N THR A 175 15.44 -11.62 -3.97
CA THR A 175 15.98 -12.76 -4.76
C THR A 175 17.46 -13.09 -4.51
N LEU A 176 18.11 -12.42 -3.56
CA LEU A 176 19.52 -12.60 -3.19
C LEU A 176 19.69 -13.50 -1.94
N GLY A 177 18.59 -13.93 -1.33
CA GLY A 177 18.59 -14.80 -0.16
C GLY A 177 19.34 -14.19 1.03
N VAL A 178 19.93 -15.03 1.88
CA VAL A 178 20.63 -14.61 3.12
C VAL A 178 21.73 -13.56 2.90
N SER A 179 22.32 -13.49 1.71
CA SER A 179 23.31 -12.48 1.33
C SER A 179 22.74 -11.05 1.38
N PHE A 180 21.44 -10.90 1.15
CA PHE A 180 20.77 -9.60 1.26
C PHE A 180 20.67 -9.09 2.70
N MET A 181 20.55 -9.98 3.69
CA MET A 181 20.47 -9.56 5.10
C MET A 181 21.72 -8.78 5.52
N ASN A 182 22.89 -9.20 5.04
CA ASN A 182 24.16 -8.52 5.32
C ASN A 182 24.30 -7.19 4.57
N MET A 183 23.68 -7.06 3.40
CA MET A 183 23.73 -5.85 2.58
C MET A 183 22.64 -4.84 2.95
N LEU A 184 21.56 -5.29 3.59
CA LEU A 184 20.36 -4.51 3.90
C LEU A 184 20.66 -3.19 4.64
N PRO A 185 21.53 -3.15 5.68
CA PRO A 185 21.88 -1.89 6.33
C PRO A 185 22.49 -0.86 5.39
N ALA A 186 23.39 -1.28 4.49
CA ALA A 186 24.02 -0.40 3.49
C ALA A 186 23.03 0.02 2.40
N GLN A 187 22.12 -0.87 2.00
CA GLN A 187 21.06 -0.52 1.04
C GLN A 187 20.06 0.47 1.62
N LEU A 188 19.80 0.42 2.93
CA LEU A 188 18.98 1.42 3.60
C LEU A 188 19.65 2.80 3.60
N ASP A 189 20.97 2.88 3.73
CA ASP A 189 21.70 4.14 3.60
C ASP A 189 21.55 4.73 2.19
N LYS A 190 21.69 3.90 1.16
CA LYS A 190 21.48 4.31 -0.24
C LYS A 190 20.05 4.77 -0.50
N PHE A 191 19.06 4.04 0.04
CA PHE A 191 17.66 4.42 -0.02
C PHE A 191 17.40 5.78 0.65
N ILE A 192 17.95 6.01 1.84
CA ILE A 192 17.81 7.27 2.55
C ILE A 192 18.45 8.43 1.76
N ALA A 193 19.67 8.21 1.24
CA ALA A 193 20.34 9.18 0.38
C ALA A 193 19.50 9.52 -0.87
N TYR A 194 18.88 8.52 -1.48
CA TYR A 194 17.97 8.70 -2.60
C TYR A 194 16.75 9.57 -2.21
N ILE A 195 16.08 9.26 -1.10
CA ILE A 195 14.93 10.05 -0.61
C ILE A 195 15.30 11.51 -0.35
N VAL A 196 16.48 11.75 0.24
CA VAL A 196 17.00 13.11 0.46
C VAL A 196 17.32 13.81 -0.87
N SER A 197 17.87 13.09 -1.86
CA SER A 197 18.22 13.67 -3.17
C SER A 197 17.00 14.10 -4.00
N ILE A 198 15.86 13.41 -3.85
CA ILE A 198 14.61 13.75 -4.55
C ILE A 198 13.78 14.82 -3.83
N GLY A 199 14.23 15.29 -2.66
CA GLY A 199 13.53 16.31 -1.86
C GLY A 199 12.24 15.82 -1.18
N GLU A 200 12.08 14.50 -0.99
CA GLU A 200 10.90 13.91 -0.35
C GLU A 200 11.13 13.52 1.13
N GLU A 201 12.17 14.04 1.78
CA GLU A 201 12.55 13.67 3.14
C GLU A 201 11.47 13.96 4.19
N ARG A 202 10.58 14.93 3.93
CA ARG A 202 9.44 15.26 4.80
C ARG A 202 8.14 14.52 4.45
N SER A 203 8.15 13.69 3.40
CA SER A 203 6.97 12.97 2.90
C SER A 203 6.73 11.64 3.61
N ILE A 204 7.77 11.05 4.20
CA ILE A 204 7.64 9.78 4.92
C ILE A 204 6.92 10.03 6.24
N SER A 205 5.63 9.66 6.27
CA SER A 205 4.75 9.96 7.41
C SER A 205 4.73 8.85 8.48
N ASN A 206 5.12 7.62 8.12
CA ASN A 206 5.13 6.48 9.04
C ASN A 206 6.02 5.31 8.54
N ILE A 207 6.30 4.34 9.42
CA ILE A 207 7.15 3.18 9.14
C ILE A 207 6.60 2.29 8.02
N SER A 208 5.28 2.17 7.89
CA SER A 208 4.65 1.36 6.83
C SER A 208 4.88 1.99 5.44
N ASP A 209 4.80 3.32 5.35
CA ASP A 209 5.14 4.07 4.14
C ASP A 209 6.62 3.95 3.78
N ALA A 210 7.51 4.02 4.78
CA ALA A 210 8.94 3.79 4.58
C ALA A 210 9.22 2.39 3.99
N LYS A 211 8.59 1.33 4.52
CA LYS A 211 8.69 -0.04 4.00
C LYS A 211 8.24 -0.12 2.53
N ARG A 212 7.08 0.47 2.21
CA ARG A 212 6.53 0.47 0.84
C ARG A 212 7.47 1.16 -0.15
N ARG A 213 7.99 2.33 0.24
CA ARG A 213 8.91 3.13 -0.58
C ARG A 213 10.25 2.44 -0.78
N PHE A 214 10.79 1.79 0.25
CA PHE A 214 11.99 0.97 0.14
C PHE A 214 11.80 -0.18 -0.86
N THR A 215 10.70 -0.93 -0.79
CA THR A 215 10.42 -2.02 -1.74
C THR A 215 10.35 -1.50 -3.18
N TYR A 216 9.70 -0.36 -3.39
CA TYR A 216 9.64 0.27 -4.72
C TYR A 216 11.03 0.73 -5.21
N TRP A 217 11.79 1.41 -4.35
CA TRP A 217 13.15 1.86 -4.69
C TRP A 217 14.07 0.67 -5.00
N TRP A 218 14.01 -0.39 -4.21
CA TRP A 218 14.80 -1.60 -4.41
C TRP A 218 14.52 -2.26 -5.76
N GLN A 219 13.26 -2.37 -6.16
CA GLN A 219 12.88 -2.98 -7.45
C GLN A 219 13.35 -2.16 -8.66
N ASN A 220 13.38 -0.83 -8.56
CA ASN A 220 13.62 0.06 -9.69
C ASN A 220 15.06 0.57 -9.80
N HIS A 221 15.72 0.78 -8.66
CA HIS A 221 17.05 1.39 -8.53
C HIS A 221 18.04 0.45 -7.82
N GLY A 222 17.75 0.04 -6.58
CA GLY A 222 18.70 -0.70 -5.74
C GLY A 222 19.18 -2.03 -6.34
N ARG A 223 18.28 -2.82 -6.95
CA ARG A 223 18.64 -4.10 -7.56
C ARG A 223 19.55 -3.96 -8.79
N LYS A 224 19.46 -2.85 -9.53
CA LYS A 224 20.30 -2.60 -10.71
C LYS A 224 21.73 -2.26 -10.28
N GLU A 225 21.89 -1.40 -9.26
CA GLU A 225 23.20 -1.07 -8.71
C GLU A 225 23.96 -2.31 -8.19
N VAL A 226 23.28 -3.21 -7.47
CA VAL A 226 23.91 -4.44 -6.96
C VAL A 226 24.30 -5.42 -8.09
N GLN A 227 23.60 -5.39 -9.23
CA GLN A 227 23.98 -6.19 -10.40
C GLN A 227 25.16 -5.56 -11.17
N ASP A 228 25.24 -4.23 -11.24
CA ASP A 228 26.34 -3.52 -11.88
C ASP A 228 27.63 -3.52 -11.03
N GLU A 229 27.52 -3.42 -9.70
CA GLU A 229 28.64 -3.58 -8.76
C GLU A 229 29.27 -4.99 -8.84
N ASN A 230 28.44 -6.04 -8.97
CA ASN A 230 28.93 -7.42 -9.15
C ASN A 230 29.57 -7.68 -10.52
N LYS A 231 29.31 -6.85 -11.54
CA LYS A 231 30.00 -6.93 -12.84
C LYS A 231 31.40 -6.34 -12.81
N GLN A 232 31.68 -5.38 -11.94
CA GLN A 232 33.01 -4.74 -11.86
C GLN A 232 34.08 -5.60 -11.15
N VAL A 233 33.68 -6.66 -10.45
CA VAL A 233 34.60 -7.56 -9.72
C VAL A 233 35.34 -8.54 -10.66
N TYR A 234 34.91 -8.69 -11.92
CA TYR A 234 35.61 -9.50 -12.93
C TYR A 234 36.50 -8.63 -13.83
N THR A 235 37.47 -7.93 -13.25
CA THR A 235 38.65 -7.52 -14.03
C THR A 235 39.69 -8.62 -13.88
N VAL A 236 39.84 -9.43 -14.92
CA VAL A 236 40.86 -10.48 -15.01
C VAL A 236 42.23 -9.83 -14.77
N PRO A 237 43.03 -10.29 -13.79
CA PRO A 237 44.41 -9.83 -13.67
C PRO A 237 45.17 -10.25 -14.92
N ASN A 238 45.81 -9.30 -15.59
CA ASN A 238 46.80 -9.58 -16.64
C ASN A 238 48.02 -10.30 -16.05
#